data_AF-A0A2N7B389-F1
#
_entry.id   AF-A0A2N7B389-F1
#
_cell.length_a   1.000
_cell.length_b   1.000
_cell.length_c   1.000
_cell.angle_alpha   90.00
_cell.angle_beta   90.00
_cell.angle_gamma   90.00
#
_symmetry.space_group_name_H-M   'P 1'
#
loop_
_entity.id
_entity.type
_entity.pdbx_description
1 polymer ?
#
loop_
_entity_poly.entity_id
_entity_poly.type
_entity_poly.pdbx_seq_one_letter_code
_entity_poly.pdbx_strand_id
1 'polypeptide(L)'
;MKHLYFFGLTFLGLSVSSMGQQLTQSDKLRVLELSKEFRTAEDRRILEIKTYLRSHPHVRQSYVDATGAYVYLHSVDAAGNPLYYKTRSNIGLAKSIKTD
;
A
#
# COMPACT_ATOMS: atom_id res chain seq x y z
N MET A 1 -27.10 -32.94 53.87
CA MET A 1 -26.56 -31.56 53.92
C MET A 1 -25.93 -31.27 52.55
N LYS A 2 -26.50 -30.33 51.78
CA LYS A 2 -25.85 -29.06 51.32
C LYS A 2 -24.59 -29.32 50.45
N HIS A 3 -24.46 -28.95 49.17
CA HIS A 3 -24.96 -27.80 48.42
C HIS A 3 -25.09 -28.08 46.91
N LEU A 4 -26.06 -27.37 46.33
CA LEU A 4 -26.38 -27.09 44.93
C LEU A 4 -25.33 -26.14 44.32
N TYR A 5 -24.90 -26.35 43.07
CA TYR A 5 -24.63 -25.27 42.11
C TYR A 5 -24.88 -25.75 40.67
N PHE A 6 -26.05 -25.37 40.17
CA PHE A 6 -26.38 -25.22 38.76
C PHE A 6 -25.53 -24.09 38.18
N PHE A 7 -24.83 -24.32 37.07
CA PHE A 7 -24.54 -23.25 36.11
C PHE A 7 -24.33 -23.89 34.73
N GLY A 8 -25.42 -23.94 33.96
CA GLY A 8 -25.31 -24.07 32.53
C GLY A 8 -24.71 -22.80 31.94
N LEU A 9 -23.85 -22.94 30.94
CA LEU A 9 -23.69 -21.90 29.94
C LEU A 9 -23.41 -22.57 28.59
N THR A 10 -24.52 -22.69 27.86
CA THR A 10 -24.62 -22.67 26.40
C THR A 10 -23.34 -22.31 25.65
N PHE A 11 -22.83 -23.25 24.87
CA PHE A 11 -21.92 -22.98 23.76
C PHE A 11 -22.76 -22.31 22.64
N LEU A 12 -23.02 -21.01 22.81
CA LEU A 12 -23.68 -20.19 21.80
C LEU A 12 -22.70 -20.05 20.63
N GLY A 13 -23.11 -20.58 19.48
CA GLY A 13 -22.38 -20.46 18.22
C GLY A 13 -22.10 -19.00 17.91
N LEU A 14 -20.81 -18.65 17.90
CA LEU A 14 -20.33 -17.46 17.22
C LEU A 14 -20.29 -17.78 15.72
N SER A 15 -21.46 -17.76 15.09
CA SER A 15 -21.54 -17.54 13.65
C SER A 15 -21.02 -16.12 13.41
N VAL A 16 -19.72 -16.01 13.12
CA VAL A 16 -19.16 -14.82 12.50
C VAL A 16 -19.76 -14.78 11.10
N SER A 17 -20.94 -14.16 11.01
CA SER A 17 -21.49 -13.72 9.74
C SER A 17 -20.57 -12.63 9.23
N SER A 18 -19.48 -13.00 8.55
CA SER A 18 -18.76 -12.07 7.72
C SER A 18 -19.74 -11.67 6.61
N MET A 19 -20.39 -10.53 6.78
CA MET A 19 -21.04 -9.81 5.69
C MET A 19 -19.96 -9.51 4.65
N GLY A 20 -19.71 -10.45 3.75
CA GLY A 20 -19.04 -10.18 2.50
C GLY A 20 -19.96 -9.26 1.72
N GLN A 21 -19.67 -7.95 1.73
CA GLN A 21 -20.36 -7.00 0.87
C GLN A 21 -20.15 -7.48 -0.57
N GLN A 22 -21.21 -8.03 -1.17
CA GLN A 22 -21.22 -8.40 -2.56
C GLN A 22 -21.20 -7.11 -3.37
N LEU A 23 -20.01 -6.72 -3.87
CA LEU A 23 -19.81 -5.53 -4.69
C LEU A 23 -20.85 -5.51 -5.82
N THR A 24 -21.62 -4.43 -5.87
CA THR A 24 -22.63 -4.26 -6.92
C THR A 24 -21.97 -4.16 -8.29
N GLN A 25 -22.71 -4.40 -9.38
CA GLN A 25 -22.15 -4.27 -10.73
C GLN A 25 -21.63 -2.85 -11.00
N SER A 26 -22.30 -1.83 -10.45
CA SER A 26 -21.84 -0.43 -10.45
C SER A 26 -20.53 -0.24 -9.70
N ASP A 27 -20.35 -0.87 -8.53
CA ASP A 27 -19.10 -0.77 -7.77
C ASP A 27 -17.93 -1.42 -8.53
N LYS A 28 -18.17 -2.56 -9.19
CA LYS A 28 -17.17 -3.23 -10.02
C LYS A 28 -16.74 -2.35 -11.20
N LEU A 29 -17.69 -1.70 -11.87
CA LEU A 29 -17.38 -0.75 -12.95
C LEU A 29 -16.56 0.44 -12.45
N ARG A 30 -16.92 1.00 -11.30
CA ARG A 30 -16.17 2.11 -10.68
C ARG A 30 -14.76 1.72 -10.27
N VAL A 31 -14.59 0.52 -9.69
CA VAL A 31 -13.25 0.00 -9.34
C VAL A 31 -12.41 -0.20 -10.61
N LEU A 32 -13.01 -0.70 -11.70
CA LEU A 32 -12.31 -0.86 -12.98
C LEU A 32 -11.91 0.50 -13.56
N GLU A 33 -12.79 1.49 -13.55
CA GLU A 33 -12.49 2.84 -14.02
C GLU A 33 -11.35 3.49 -13.23
N LEU A 34 -11.44 3.48 -11.90
CA LEU A 34 -10.37 3.93 -11.02
C LEU A 34 -9.06 3.19 -11.31
N SER A 35 -9.09 1.87 -11.50
CA SER A 35 -7.88 1.09 -11.79
C SER A 35 -7.21 1.51 -13.11
N LYS A 36 -8.00 1.92 -14.12
CA LYS A 36 -7.48 2.43 -15.39
C LYS A 36 -6.88 3.83 -15.22
N GLU A 37 -7.55 4.70 -14.46
CA GLU A 37 -7.03 6.03 -14.15
C GLU A 37 -5.70 5.95 -13.40
N PHE A 38 -5.64 5.10 -12.36
CA PHE A 38 -4.41 4.85 -11.60
C PHE A 38 -3.27 4.33 -12.49
N ARG A 39 -3.55 3.35 -13.37
CA ARG A 39 -2.55 2.86 -14.33
C ARG A 39 -2.06 3.95 -15.27
N THR A 40 -2.98 4.74 -15.83
CA THR A 40 -2.64 5.83 -16.75
C THR A 40 -1.79 6.91 -16.07
N ALA A 41 -2.11 7.25 -14.82
CA ALA A 41 -1.32 8.19 -14.03
C ALA A 41 0.09 7.63 -13.74
N GLU A 42 0.20 6.35 -13.39
CA GLU A 42 1.47 5.70 -13.11
C GLU A 42 2.35 5.60 -14.36
N ASP A 43 1.78 5.24 -15.51
CA ASP A 43 2.50 5.18 -16.79
C ASP A 43 3.06 6.56 -17.17
N ARG A 44 2.27 7.61 -16.98
CA ARG A 44 2.71 8.99 -17.18
C ARG A 44 3.87 9.35 -16.26
N ARG A 45 3.75 9.05 -14.96
CA ARG A 45 4.80 9.31 -13.97
C ARG A 45 6.11 8.60 -14.32
N ILE A 46 6.03 7.33 -14.74
CA ILE A 46 7.20 6.56 -15.19
C ILE A 46 7.86 7.21 -16.40
N LEU A 47 7.07 7.68 -17.37
CA LEU A 47 7.58 8.36 -18.56
C LEU A 47 8.30 9.67 -18.20
N GLU A 48 7.73 10.48 -17.32
CA GLU A 48 8.33 11.73 -16.84
C GLU A 48 9.67 11.47 -16.16
N ILE A 49 9.73 10.51 -15.24
CA ILE A 49 10.97 10.10 -14.55
C ILE A 49 12.02 9.63 -15.54
N LYS A 50 11.64 8.75 -16.50
CA LYS A 50 12.58 8.26 -17.52
C LYS A 50 13.12 9.40 -18.37
N THR A 51 12.29 10.37 -18.71
CA THR A 51 12.69 11.54 -19.49
C THR A 51 13.67 12.41 -18.70
N TYR A 52 13.39 12.65 -17.42
CA TYR A 52 14.26 13.42 -16.54
C TYR A 52 15.64 12.77 -16.36
N LEU A 53 15.69 11.45 -16.15
CA LEU A 53 16.94 10.71 -15.98
C LEU A 53 17.82 10.73 -17.23
N ARG A 54 17.24 10.87 -18.43
CA ARG A 54 18.00 11.03 -19.67
C ARG A 54 18.75 12.37 -19.73
N SER A 55 18.16 13.44 -19.20
CA SER A 55 18.79 14.76 -19.17
C SER A 55 19.67 14.98 -17.94
N HIS A 56 19.53 14.16 -16.89
CA HIS A 56 20.28 14.26 -15.63
C HIS A 56 21.04 12.96 -15.32
N PRO A 57 22.15 12.66 -16.02
CA PRO A 57 22.82 11.35 -15.91
C PRO A 57 23.44 11.05 -14.54
N HIS A 58 23.57 12.06 -13.68
CA HIS A 58 24.06 11.91 -12.31
C HIS A 58 22.96 11.55 -11.31
N VAL A 59 21.69 11.74 -11.67
CA VAL A 59 20.54 11.39 -10.82
C VAL A 59 20.28 9.89 -10.95
N ARG A 60 20.07 9.24 -9.81
CA ARG A 60 19.77 7.80 -9.77
C ARG A 60 18.27 7.57 -9.68
N GLN A 61 17.76 6.60 -10.44
CA GLN A 61 16.37 6.16 -10.32
C GLN A 61 16.09 5.49 -8.98
N SER A 62 17.04 4.71 -8.47
CA SER A 62 16.98 4.09 -7.16
C SER A 62 18.37 3.82 -6.59
N TYR A 63 18.46 3.72 -5.26
CA TYR A 63 19.67 3.33 -4.54
C TYR A 63 19.33 2.83 -3.14
N VAL A 64 20.29 2.21 -2.46
CA VAL A 64 20.21 1.89 -1.03
C VAL A 64 21.01 2.94 -0.28
N ASP A 65 20.40 3.57 0.73
CA ASP A 65 21.09 4.58 1.55
C ASP A 65 22.00 3.95 2.62
N ALA A 66 22.75 4.79 3.33
CA ALA A 66 23.68 4.34 4.37
C ALA A 66 22.99 3.60 5.55
N THR A 67 21.68 3.73 5.69
CA THR A 67 20.88 3.02 6.72
C THR A 67 20.30 1.70 6.21
N GLY A 68 20.59 1.34 4.96
CA GLY A 68 20.02 0.15 4.32
C GLY A 68 18.60 0.36 3.78
N ALA A 69 18.08 1.59 3.75
CA ALA A 69 16.74 1.85 3.21
C ALA A 69 16.77 1.93 1.67
N TYR A 70 15.74 1.37 1.02
CA TYR A 70 15.59 1.49 -0.42
C TYR A 70 14.99 2.85 -0.76
N VAL A 71 15.67 3.59 -1.64
CA VAL A 71 15.28 4.94 -2.03
C VAL A 71 14.96 4.95 -3.52
N TYR A 72 13.80 5.49 -3.89
CA TYR A 72 13.32 5.53 -5.27
C TYR A 72 12.93 6.95 -5.67
N LEU A 73 13.33 7.36 -6.87
CA LEU A 73 12.89 8.62 -7.47
C LEU A 73 11.38 8.54 -7.70
N HIS A 74 10.65 9.44 -7.04
CA HIS A 74 9.20 9.46 -7.06
C HIS A 74 8.66 10.48 -8.07
N SER A 75 9.23 11.68 -8.07
CA SER A 75 8.85 12.78 -8.95
C SER A 75 9.97 13.84 -9.02
N VAL A 76 9.73 14.91 -9.77
CA VAL A 76 10.59 16.09 -9.83
C VAL A 76 9.72 17.28 -9.42
N ASP A 77 10.21 18.13 -8.52
CA ASP A 77 9.47 19.32 -8.10
C ASP A 77 9.42 20.39 -9.20
N ALA A 78 8.66 21.46 -8.96
CA ALA A 78 8.53 22.57 -9.91
C ALA A 78 9.85 23.32 -10.16
N ALA A 79 10.84 23.19 -9.27
CA ALA A 79 12.17 23.78 -9.40
C ALA A 79 13.18 22.86 -10.09
N GLY A 80 12.78 21.64 -10.46
CA GLY A 80 13.63 20.66 -11.14
C GLY A 80 14.42 19.74 -10.20
N ASN A 81 14.14 19.76 -8.90
CA ASN A 81 14.83 18.90 -7.94
C ASN A 81 14.20 17.50 -7.88
N PRO A 82 15.00 16.43 -7.82
CA PRO A 82 14.49 15.08 -7.69
C PRO A 82 13.92 14.85 -6.29
N LEU A 83 12.66 14.39 -6.22
CA LEU A 83 12.00 14.01 -4.98
C LEU A 83 12.04 12.49 -4.80
N TYR A 84 12.65 12.04 -3.72
CA TYR A 84 12.86 10.64 -3.41
C TYR A 84 11.91 10.14 -2.32
N TYR A 85 11.39 8.92 -2.50
CA TYR A 85 10.66 8.19 -1.46
C TYR A 85 11.55 7.10 -0.88
N LYS A 86 11.61 7.02 0.45
CA LYS A 86 12.33 5.97 1.18
C LYS A 86 11.36 4.89 1.62
N THR A 87 11.70 3.63 1.34
CA THR A 87 10.96 2.47 1.83
C THR A 87 11.88 1.66 2.75
N ARG A 88 11.38 1.35 3.95
CA ARG A 88 11.92 0.29 4.80
C ARG A 88 11.02 -0.92 4.64
N SER A 89 11.20 -1.66 3.56
CA SER A 89 10.48 -2.93 3.39
C SER A 89 11.11 -3.98 4.31
N ASN A 90 10.48 -4.28 5.44
CA ASN A 90 10.83 -5.47 6.22
C ASN A 90 10.11 -6.66 5.56
N ILE A 91 10.78 -7.27 4.58
CA ILE A 91 10.24 -8.39 3.78
C ILE A 91 9.85 -9.59 4.68
N GLY A 92 10.35 -9.67 5.92
CA GLY A 92 9.98 -10.70 6.90
C GLY A 92 8.64 -10.51 7.62
N LEU A 93 7.96 -9.36 7.52
CA LEU A 93 6.77 -9.05 8.34
C LEU A 93 5.50 -8.65 7.56
N ALA A 94 5.51 -8.60 6.22
CA ALA A 94 4.34 -8.26 5.40
C ALA A 94 3.54 -7.03 5.90
N LYS A 95 4.22 -6.03 6.48
CA LYS A 95 3.64 -4.75 6.90
C LYS A 95 4.61 -3.61 6.63
N SER A 96 4.11 -2.56 5.99
CA SER A 96 4.80 -1.29 5.79
C SER A 96 4.86 -0.52 7.12
N ILE A 97 6.07 -0.31 7.64
CA ILE A 97 6.29 0.58 8.78
C ILE A 97 6.51 1.97 8.22
N LYS A 98 5.54 2.86 8.48
CA LYS A 98 5.69 4.30 8.29
C LYS A 98 6.88 4.75 9.14
N THR A 99 7.86 5.41 8.54
CA THR A 99 8.91 6.10 9.30
C THR A 99 8.71 7.58 9.04
N ASP A 100 8.52 8.32 10.13
CA ASP A 100 8.33 9.77 10.15
C ASP A 100 9.55 10.51 9.59
#